data_AF-A0A3Q4NAQ2-F1
#
_entry.id   AF-A0A3Q4NAQ2-F1
#
_cell.length_a   1.000
_cell.length_b   1.000
_cell.length_c   1.000
_cell.angle_alpha   90.00
_cell.angle_beta   90.00
_cell.angle_gamma   90.00
#
_symmetry.space_group_name_H-M   'P 1'
#
loop_
_entity.id
_entity.type
_entity.pdbx_description
1 polymer ?
#
loop_
_entity_poly.entity_id
_entity_poly.type
_entity_poly.pdbx_seq_one_letter_code
_entity_poly.pdbx_strand_id
1 'polypeptide(L)'
;ISAYQDFFMLRWLLTIAGVFLYVGDIWTDIVLAVKYFQEEQYVWTGFTVMFILIGLLVTQIFSYAWYWDDLNDPLLNPEGKKEISDMSKPGLVVLHAFGLGIFTRYAIKITAFMRPQEVHKKLFCVATDLSMLKLFETFLESAPQQKTLYTCLSVAFSFCNIAWSLVDYRRCLSLPHIREMPSGLPTAIYILYKICTITSLILCYSLLLILSIYTTVALTVLWLLATIWTHLLETKFCSGRSLEFLYRAVVGVILTFTFFNVKGQDTKVAMTTYYIFYTIINIMSPSLMALLKPELQTSTLLLTISGLICGCSVLGLACLILYYVQLHPRRVQREEDEVDDPGKETKSLARIKNFLKP
;
A
#
# COMPACT_ATOMS: atom_id res chain seq x y z
N ILE A 1 12.61 28.08 -12.24
CA ILE A 1 12.47 28.34 -10.78
C ILE A 1 11.02 28.16 -10.34
N SER A 2 10.02 28.83 -10.95
CA SER A 2 8.59 28.64 -10.59
C SER A 2 8.10 27.17 -10.69
N ALA A 3 8.32 26.48 -11.82
CA ALA A 3 7.87 25.09 -11.97
C ALA A 3 8.49 24.09 -10.96
N TYR A 4 9.73 24.34 -10.53
CA TYR A 4 10.39 23.53 -9.49
C TYR A 4 9.79 23.79 -8.11
N GLN A 5 9.43 25.04 -7.84
CA GLN A 5 8.83 25.50 -6.59
C GLN A 5 7.38 25.02 -6.45
N ASP A 6 6.61 25.04 -7.56
CA ASP A 6 5.25 24.50 -7.64
C ASP A 6 5.24 22.97 -7.44
N PHE A 7 6.20 22.27 -8.05
CA PHE A 7 6.39 20.82 -7.86
C PHE A 7 6.76 20.47 -6.42
N PHE A 8 7.64 21.26 -5.81
CA PHE A 8 8.05 21.10 -4.42
C PHE A 8 6.87 21.31 -3.46
N MET A 9 6.10 22.38 -3.64
CA MET A 9 4.94 22.69 -2.80
C MET A 9 3.86 21.60 -2.89
N LEU A 10 3.58 21.11 -4.11
CA LEU A 10 2.64 20.02 -4.32
C LEU A 10 3.07 18.75 -3.58
N ARG A 11 4.35 18.36 -3.65
CA ARG A 11 4.88 17.18 -2.92
C ARG A 11 4.73 17.32 -1.41
N TRP A 12 4.86 18.53 -0.89
CA TRP A 12 4.67 18.79 0.53
C TRP A 12 3.22 18.63 0.95
N LEU A 13 2.30 19.24 0.22
CA LEU A 13 0.85 19.09 0.44
C LEU A 13 0.42 17.62 0.37
N LEU A 14 0.95 16.87 -0.59
CA LEU A 14 0.65 15.45 -0.75
C LEU A 14 1.16 14.62 0.44
N THR A 15 2.34 14.94 0.97
CA THR A 15 2.87 14.26 2.16
C THR A 15 2.00 14.53 3.38
N ILE A 16 1.55 15.78 3.56
CA ILE A 16 0.66 16.18 4.65
C ILE A 16 -0.71 15.52 4.53
N ALA A 17 -1.31 15.53 3.35
CA ALA A 17 -2.55 14.80 3.09
C ALA A 17 -2.40 13.31 3.41
N GLY A 18 -1.25 12.71 3.08
CA GLY A 18 -0.93 11.34 3.45
C GLY A 18 -0.87 11.11 4.96
N VAL A 19 -0.31 12.03 5.74
CA VAL A 19 -0.29 11.94 7.22
C VAL A 19 -1.70 12.07 7.78
N PHE A 20 -2.50 13.03 7.28
CA PHE A 20 -3.87 13.21 7.74
C PHE A 20 -4.74 11.98 7.46
N LEU A 21 -4.64 11.40 6.28
CA LEU A 21 -5.35 10.15 5.95
C LEU A 21 -4.92 9.00 6.87
N TYR A 22 -3.62 8.92 7.17
CA TYR A 22 -3.08 7.88 8.06
C TYR A 22 -3.59 8.01 9.50
N VAL A 23 -3.51 9.21 10.08
CA VAL A 23 -4.03 9.47 11.43
C VAL A 23 -5.55 9.31 11.49
N GLY A 24 -6.25 9.73 10.43
CA GLY A 24 -7.69 9.55 10.29
C GLY A 24 -8.11 8.09 10.32
N ASP A 25 -7.37 7.22 9.63
CA ASP A 25 -7.59 5.75 9.58
C ASP A 25 -7.52 5.13 10.98
N ILE A 26 -6.39 5.35 11.68
CA ILE A 26 -6.17 4.89 13.06
C ILE A 26 -7.29 5.39 13.97
N TRP A 27 -7.65 6.67 13.85
CA TRP A 27 -8.70 7.26 14.66
C TRP A 27 -10.06 6.58 14.40
N THR A 28 -10.41 6.40 13.13
CA THR A 28 -11.69 5.79 12.75
C THR A 28 -11.78 4.33 13.20
N ASP A 29 -10.68 3.59 13.16
CA ASP A 29 -10.65 2.17 13.53
C ASP A 29 -10.70 1.98 15.06
N ILE A 30 -10.04 2.85 15.83
CA ILE A 30 -10.19 2.90 17.29
C ILE A 30 -11.63 3.25 17.68
N VAL A 31 -12.22 4.29 17.06
CA VAL A 31 -13.60 4.68 17.34
C VAL A 31 -14.56 3.53 17.04
N LEU A 32 -14.31 2.79 15.95
CA LEU A 32 -15.14 1.66 15.57
C LEU A 32 -14.99 0.48 16.53
N ALA A 33 -13.77 0.16 16.97
CA ALA A 33 -13.54 -0.86 17.99
C ALA A 33 -14.25 -0.52 19.31
N VAL A 34 -14.17 0.74 19.75
CA VAL A 34 -14.89 1.22 20.95
C VAL A 34 -16.40 1.11 20.77
N LYS A 35 -16.92 1.45 19.58
CA LYS A 35 -18.35 1.32 19.28
C LYS A 35 -18.82 -0.13 19.35
N TYR A 36 -18.10 -1.07 18.73
CA TYR A 36 -18.43 -2.49 18.85
C TYR A 36 -18.38 -2.98 20.29
N PHE A 37 -17.44 -2.49 21.09
CA PHE A 37 -17.35 -2.84 22.50
C PHE A 37 -18.56 -2.32 23.30
N GLN A 38 -18.96 -1.08 23.06
CA GLN A 38 -20.13 -0.45 23.68
C GLN A 38 -21.45 -1.12 23.28
N GLU A 39 -21.54 -1.63 22.05
CA GLU A 39 -22.70 -2.38 21.54
C GLU A 39 -22.68 -3.86 21.93
N GLU A 40 -21.80 -4.27 22.86
CA GLU A 40 -21.63 -5.64 23.35
C GLU A 40 -21.24 -6.66 22.24
N GLN A 41 -20.76 -6.18 21.10
CA GLN A 41 -20.29 -6.98 19.97
C GLN A 41 -18.81 -7.33 20.16
N TYR A 42 -18.52 -8.14 21.20
CA TYR A 42 -17.14 -8.47 21.59
C TYR A 42 -16.35 -9.22 20.51
N VAL A 43 -17.02 -10.05 19.70
CA VAL A 43 -16.37 -10.78 18.60
C VAL A 43 -15.86 -9.82 17.53
N TRP A 44 -16.68 -8.86 17.09
CA TRP A 44 -16.30 -7.84 16.10
C TRP A 44 -15.26 -6.86 16.65
N THR A 45 -15.35 -6.54 17.94
CA THR A 45 -14.32 -5.79 18.65
C THR A 45 -12.99 -6.52 18.60
N GLY A 46 -12.98 -7.81 18.97
CA GLY A 46 -11.79 -8.65 18.97
C GLY A 46 -11.14 -8.75 17.61
N PHE A 47 -11.92 -8.97 16.54
CA PHE A 47 -11.40 -8.97 15.17
C PHE A 47 -10.80 -7.63 14.78
N THR A 48 -11.52 -6.52 15.03
CA THR A 48 -11.04 -5.17 14.67
C THR A 48 -9.72 -4.85 15.38
N VAL A 49 -9.64 -5.08 16.70
CA VAL A 49 -8.40 -4.86 17.47
C VAL A 49 -7.27 -5.78 17.00
N MET A 50 -7.58 -7.04 16.67
CA MET A 50 -6.58 -7.98 16.14
C MET A 50 -5.96 -7.48 14.83
N PHE A 51 -6.77 -7.01 13.86
CA PHE A 51 -6.27 -6.49 12.59
C PHE A 51 -5.43 -5.21 12.78
N ILE A 52 -5.88 -4.28 13.63
CA ILE A 52 -5.10 -3.09 14.01
C ILE A 52 -3.73 -3.49 14.58
N LEU A 53 -3.70 -4.43 15.53
CA LEU A 53 -2.46 -4.87 16.16
C LEU A 53 -1.53 -5.61 15.18
N ILE A 54 -2.06 -6.41 14.24
CA ILE A 54 -1.26 -7.07 13.21
C ILE A 54 -0.64 -6.04 12.26
N GLY A 55 -1.43 -5.07 11.80
CA GLY A 55 -0.94 -3.96 10.96
C GLY A 55 0.19 -3.20 11.64
N LEU A 56 -0.03 -2.75 12.88
CA LEU A 56 0.96 -2.08 13.70
C LEU A 56 2.21 -2.93 13.93
N LEU A 57 2.06 -4.21 14.30
CA LEU A 57 3.20 -5.09 14.57
C LEU A 57 4.10 -5.22 13.33
N VAL A 58 3.51 -5.53 12.18
CA VAL A 58 4.26 -5.73 10.93
C VAL A 58 4.97 -4.45 10.51
N THR A 59 4.29 -3.31 10.61
CA THR A 59 4.88 -2.02 10.21
C THR A 59 6.01 -1.61 11.14
N GLN A 60 5.91 -1.86 12.45
CA GLN A 60 7.01 -1.61 13.37
C GLN A 60 8.19 -2.55 13.14
N ILE A 61 7.96 -3.83 12.80
CA ILE A 61 9.05 -4.76 12.45
C ILE A 61 9.85 -4.25 11.24
N PHE A 62 9.17 -3.88 10.16
CA PHE A 62 9.84 -3.34 8.96
C PHE A 62 10.49 -1.99 9.23
N SER A 63 9.78 -1.09 9.92
CA SER A 63 10.29 0.25 10.22
C SER A 63 11.55 0.18 11.09
N TYR A 64 11.58 -0.71 12.09
CA TYR A 64 12.75 -0.95 12.92
C TYR A 64 13.90 -1.56 12.11
N ALA A 65 13.64 -2.61 11.33
CA ALA A 65 14.67 -3.27 10.52
C ALA A 65 15.34 -2.30 9.53
N TRP A 66 14.55 -1.48 8.85
CA TRP A 66 15.11 -0.50 7.92
C TRP A 66 15.84 0.63 8.64
N TYR A 67 15.42 1.00 9.86
CA TYR A 67 16.10 2.05 10.62
C TYR A 67 17.44 1.55 11.12
N TRP A 68 17.48 0.28 11.51
CA TRP A 68 18.71 -0.42 11.84
C TRP A 68 19.66 -0.52 10.65
N ASP A 69 19.15 -0.81 9.45
CA ASP A 69 19.97 -0.80 8.23
C ASP A 69 20.55 0.59 7.94
N ASP A 70 19.74 1.65 8.08
CA ASP A 70 20.15 3.05 7.86
C ASP A 70 21.21 3.50 8.89
N LEU A 71 21.09 3.09 10.16
CA LEU A 71 22.07 3.38 11.22
C LEU A 71 23.43 2.73 10.97
N ASN A 72 23.43 1.53 10.39
CA ASN A 72 24.63 0.73 10.13
C ASN A 72 25.12 0.88 8.69
N ASP A 73 24.66 1.90 7.97
CA ASP A 73 25.14 2.24 6.65
C ASP A 73 26.25 3.31 6.76
N PRO A 74 27.51 2.96 6.46
CA PRO A 74 28.65 3.88 6.58
C PRO A 74 28.54 5.12 5.69
N LEU A 75 27.70 5.07 4.64
CA LEU A 75 27.51 6.20 3.72
C LEU A 75 26.43 7.17 4.21
N LEU A 76 25.46 6.67 4.98
CA LEU A 76 24.43 7.50 5.62
C LEU A 76 24.86 8.00 7.01
N ASN A 77 25.84 7.32 7.62
CA ASN A 77 26.40 7.62 8.94
C ASN A 77 27.94 7.46 8.96
N PRO A 78 28.69 8.35 8.27
CA PRO A 78 30.14 8.22 8.09
C PRO A 78 30.97 8.42 9.36
N GLU A 79 30.47 9.15 10.36
CA GLU A 79 31.21 9.45 11.60
C GLU A 79 30.71 8.68 12.83
N GLY A 80 29.68 7.83 12.69
CA GLY A 80 28.99 7.23 13.84
C GLY A 80 28.28 8.27 14.73
N LYS A 81 28.24 9.55 14.31
CA LYS A 81 27.52 10.62 14.97
C LYS A 81 26.04 10.51 14.63
N LYS A 82 25.20 10.59 15.66
CA LYS A 82 23.76 10.37 15.71
C LYS A 82 22.93 11.41 14.91
N GLU A 83 23.28 11.72 13.67
CA GLU A 83 22.60 12.78 12.91
C GLU A 83 21.23 12.37 12.34
N ILE A 84 20.89 11.07 12.33
CA ILE A 84 19.58 10.62 11.82
C ILE A 84 18.48 10.80 12.89
N SER A 85 18.86 10.81 14.17
CA SER A 85 18.09 11.31 15.31
C SER A 85 19.00 11.20 16.55
N ASP A 86 19.00 12.19 17.43
CA ASP A 86 19.80 12.21 18.69
C ASP A 86 19.46 11.07 19.68
N MET A 87 18.60 10.13 19.28
CA MET A 87 18.00 9.12 20.13
C MET A 87 18.95 7.94 20.32
N SER A 88 19.03 7.46 21.56
CA SER A 88 19.81 6.28 21.91
C SER A 88 19.18 5.01 21.30
N LYS A 89 20.00 4.00 20.96
CA LYS A 89 19.54 2.66 20.51
C LYS A 89 18.40 2.08 21.37
N PRO A 90 18.44 2.14 22.72
CA PRO A 90 17.30 1.70 23.54
C PRO A 90 16.06 2.60 23.41
N GLY A 91 16.21 3.92 23.25
CA GLY A 91 15.08 4.82 23.00
C GLY A 91 14.35 4.51 21.69
N LEU A 92 15.08 4.08 20.66
CA LEU A 92 14.49 3.61 19.41
C LEU A 92 13.65 2.34 19.59
N VAL A 93 14.17 1.34 20.31
CA VAL A 93 13.44 0.10 20.60
C VAL A 93 12.15 0.39 21.35
N VAL A 94 12.22 1.26 22.36
CA VAL A 94 11.04 1.71 23.12
C VAL A 94 10.03 2.40 22.20
N LEU A 95 10.48 3.29 21.33
CA LEU A 95 9.62 4.03 20.42
C LEU A 95 8.90 3.12 19.41
N HIS A 96 9.58 2.10 18.87
CA HIS A 96 8.93 1.09 18.03
C HIS A 96 7.99 0.17 18.82
N ALA A 97 8.32 -0.17 20.07
CA ALA A 97 7.44 -0.95 20.94
C ALA A 97 6.11 -0.22 21.24
N PHE A 98 6.14 1.12 21.31
CA PHE A 98 4.94 1.94 21.47
C PHE A 98 4.22 2.29 20.14
N GLY A 99 4.66 1.75 18.99
CA GLY A 99 4.04 2.05 17.69
C GLY A 99 4.40 3.42 17.11
N LEU A 100 5.28 4.18 17.76
CA LEU A 100 5.63 5.54 17.37
C LEU A 100 6.72 5.62 16.27
N GLY A 101 7.24 4.47 15.83
CA GLY A 101 8.30 4.35 14.82
C GLY A 101 7.97 4.87 13.42
N ILE A 102 6.70 5.01 13.09
CA ILE A 102 6.26 5.57 11.80
C ILE A 102 6.32 7.10 11.85
N PHE A 103 5.92 7.71 12.98
CA PHE A 103 5.95 9.15 13.16
C PHE A 103 7.38 9.72 13.13
N THR A 104 8.38 8.97 13.62
CA THR A 104 9.78 9.38 13.50
C THR A 104 10.25 9.39 12.06
N ARG A 105 9.84 8.43 11.22
CA ARG A 105 10.13 8.44 9.77
C ARG A 105 9.44 9.60 9.05
N TYR A 106 8.21 9.95 9.42
CA TYR A 106 7.53 11.15 8.92
C TYR A 106 8.29 12.42 9.31
N ALA A 107 8.73 12.53 10.58
CA ALA A 107 9.52 13.66 11.04
C ALA A 107 10.83 13.80 10.23
N ILE A 108 11.54 12.69 9.98
CA ILE A 108 12.74 12.67 9.13
C ILE A 108 12.43 13.10 7.68
N LYS A 109 11.32 12.63 7.09
CA LYS A 109 10.89 13.04 5.74
C LYS A 109 10.58 14.55 5.68
N ILE A 110 9.92 15.10 6.70
CA ILE A 110 9.56 16.52 6.78
C ILE A 110 10.80 17.40 7.00
N THR A 111 11.71 17.01 7.90
CA THR A 111 12.95 17.77 8.15
C THR A 111 13.89 17.71 6.96
N ALA A 112 14.02 16.56 6.30
CA ALA A 112 14.79 16.41 5.06
C ALA A 112 14.20 17.25 3.91
N PHE A 113 12.89 17.44 3.86
CA PHE A 113 12.26 18.34 2.90
C PHE A 113 12.66 19.81 3.13
N MET A 114 12.90 20.23 4.38
CA MET A 114 13.32 21.60 4.70
C MET A 114 14.82 21.88 4.42
N ARG A 115 15.63 20.88 4.06
CA ARG A 115 17.07 21.02 3.75
C ARG A 115 17.40 20.51 2.34
N PRO A 116 17.31 21.36 1.29
CA PRO A 116 17.18 20.90 -0.09
C PRO A 116 18.47 20.51 -0.83
N GLN A 117 19.69 20.73 -0.30
CA GLN A 117 20.85 20.89 -1.19
C GLN A 117 21.61 19.60 -1.61
N GLU A 118 21.58 18.49 -0.87
CA GLU A 118 22.26 17.23 -1.29
C GLU A 118 21.47 15.94 -0.98
N VAL A 119 20.21 16.07 -0.54
CA VAL A 119 19.47 14.99 0.16
C VAL A 119 18.49 14.26 -0.77
N HIS A 120 18.52 14.49 -2.08
CA HIS A 120 17.46 13.98 -2.96
C HIS A 120 17.36 12.44 -2.98
N LYS A 121 18.49 11.73 -2.97
CA LYS A 121 18.55 10.26 -2.91
C LYS A 121 18.13 9.69 -1.54
N LYS A 122 18.47 10.37 -0.43
CA LYS A 122 18.10 9.95 0.93
C LYS A 122 16.62 10.21 1.23
N LEU A 123 16.10 11.37 0.83
CA LEU A 123 14.67 11.71 0.90
C LEU A 123 13.83 10.73 0.07
N PHE A 124 14.37 10.31 -1.07
CA PHE A 124 13.75 9.33 -1.94
C PHE A 124 13.61 7.94 -1.28
N CYS A 125 14.68 7.46 -0.65
CA CYS A 125 14.65 6.18 0.07
C CYS A 125 13.66 6.21 1.23
N VAL A 126 13.71 7.26 2.05
CA VAL A 126 12.80 7.43 3.19
C VAL A 126 11.34 7.55 2.73
N ALA A 127 11.06 8.24 1.62
CA ALA A 127 9.72 8.34 1.08
C ALA A 127 9.20 7.00 0.54
N THR A 128 10.05 6.22 -0.13
CA THR A 128 9.72 4.89 -0.64
C THR A 128 9.41 3.93 0.52
N ASP A 129 10.28 3.88 1.52
CA ASP A 129 10.09 3.08 2.72
C ASP A 129 8.78 3.45 3.43
N LEU A 130 8.53 4.74 3.63
CA LEU A 130 7.31 5.20 4.31
C LEU A 130 6.04 4.85 3.53
N SER A 131 6.07 4.97 2.21
CA SER A 131 4.95 4.58 1.35
C SER A 131 4.67 3.07 1.42
N MET A 132 5.73 2.26 1.54
CA MET A 132 5.63 0.81 1.64
C MET A 132 5.14 0.36 3.02
N LEU A 133 5.61 0.99 4.10
CA LEU A 133 5.07 0.75 5.46
C LEU A 133 3.59 1.06 5.51
N LYS A 134 3.20 2.23 4.99
CA LYS A 134 1.80 2.64 4.95
C LYS A 134 0.93 1.66 4.15
N LEU A 135 1.46 1.15 3.04
CA LEU A 135 0.81 0.09 2.27
C LEU A 135 0.61 -1.18 3.12
N PHE A 136 1.64 -1.64 3.83
CA PHE A 136 1.52 -2.83 4.68
C PHE A 136 0.49 -2.67 5.78
N GLU A 137 0.52 -1.54 6.48
CA GLU A 137 -0.43 -1.21 7.55
C GLU A 137 -1.87 -1.28 7.05
N THR A 138 -2.16 -0.48 6.02
CA THR A 138 -3.52 -0.30 5.51
C THR A 138 -4.14 -1.60 5.00
N PHE A 139 -3.36 -2.47 4.36
CA PHE A 139 -3.86 -3.77 3.89
C PHE A 139 -4.02 -4.82 5.00
N LEU A 140 -3.22 -4.73 6.08
CA LEU A 140 -3.31 -5.66 7.21
C LEU A 140 -4.36 -5.24 8.24
N GLU A 141 -4.68 -3.95 8.31
CA GLU A 141 -5.65 -3.36 9.24
C GLU A 141 -7.10 -3.46 8.75
N SER A 142 -7.32 -3.57 7.42
CA SER A 142 -8.64 -3.61 6.80
C SER A 142 -9.48 -4.84 7.22
N ALA A 143 -10.32 -4.69 8.24
CA ALA A 143 -11.26 -5.72 8.69
C ALA A 143 -12.63 -5.63 7.98
N PRO A 144 -13.34 -6.75 7.72
CA PRO A 144 -14.71 -6.73 7.18
C PRO A 144 -15.72 -6.39 8.28
N GLN A 145 -16.61 -5.41 8.07
CA GLN A 145 -17.41 -4.81 9.15
C GLN A 145 -18.89 -4.53 8.81
N GLN A 146 -19.74 -4.53 9.86
CA GLN A 146 -21.21 -4.50 9.87
C GLN A 146 -21.80 -3.08 9.65
N LYS A 147 -23.07 -2.98 9.21
CA LYS A 147 -23.69 -1.74 8.68
C LYS A 147 -23.97 -0.64 9.73
N THR A 148 -23.00 0.24 9.97
CA THR A 148 -23.20 1.51 10.71
C THR A 148 -22.57 2.70 9.94
N LEU A 149 -23.05 3.93 10.16
CA LEU A 149 -22.48 5.15 9.55
C LEU A 149 -20.96 5.28 9.78
N TYR A 150 -20.51 4.95 10.99
CA TYR A 150 -19.09 4.93 11.36
C TYR A 150 -18.29 3.89 10.57
N THR A 151 -18.91 2.75 10.23
CA THR A 151 -18.31 1.74 9.36
C THR A 151 -18.16 2.26 7.93
N CYS A 152 -19.15 2.98 7.41
CA CYS A 152 -19.04 3.60 6.09
C CYS A 152 -17.89 4.62 6.05
N LEU A 153 -17.73 5.41 7.12
CA LEU A 153 -16.63 6.37 7.24
C LEU A 153 -15.26 5.67 7.36
N SER A 154 -15.10 4.67 8.23
CA SER A 154 -13.85 3.90 8.37
C SER A 154 -13.49 3.22 7.04
N VAL A 155 -14.42 2.54 6.38
CA VAL A 155 -14.18 1.92 5.06
C VAL A 155 -13.79 2.95 4.00
N ALA A 156 -14.47 4.11 3.96
CA ALA A 156 -14.14 5.17 3.01
C ALA A 156 -12.75 5.75 3.25
N PHE A 157 -12.39 6.03 4.51
CA PHE A 157 -11.06 6.50 4.89
C PHE A 157 -9.98 5.46 4.57
N SER A 158 -10.19 4.19 4.93
CA SER A 158 -9.27 3.09 4.64
C SER A 158 -9.04 2.92 3.14
N PHE A 159 -10.09 2.95 2.31
CA PHE A 159 -9.93 2.86 0.85
C PHE A 159 -9.21 4.08 0.24
N CYS A 160 -9.49 5.28 0.75
CA CYS A 160 -8.74 6.47 0.36
C CYS A 160 -7.28 6.35 0.79
N ASN A 161 -7.02 5.80 1.98
CA ASN A 161 -5.69 5.62 2.55
C ASN A 161 -4.86 4.61 1.75
N ILE A 162 -5.46 3.47 1.36
CA ILE A 162 -4.89 2.45 0.48
C ILE A 162 -4.60 3.02 -0.91
N ALA A 163 -5.56 3.71 -1.52
CA ALA A 163 -5.35 4.30 -2.84
C ALA A 163 -4.25 5.37 -2.81
N TRP A 164 -4.19 6.14 -1.73
CA TRP A 164 -3.13 7.13 -1.51
C TRP A 164 -1.77 6.50 -1.29
N SER A 165 -1.66 5.43 -0.49
CA SER A 165 -0.40 4.73 -0.24
C SER A 165 0.15 4.10 -1.52
N LEU A 166 -0.72 3.53 -2.37
CA LEU A 166 -0.36 3.01 -3.70
C LEU A 166 0.14 4.11 -4.65
N VAL A 167 -0.45 5.31 -4.59
CA VAL A 167 0.02 6.47 -5.35
C VAL A 167 1.37 6.95 -4.85
N ASP A 168 1.53 7.12 -3.54
CA ASP A 168 2.78 7.58 -2.94
C ASP A 168 3.91 6.59 -3.27
N TYR A 169 3.62 5.29 -3.16
CA TYR A 169 4.54 4.21 -3.54
C TYR A 169 4.94 4.28 -5.01
N ARG A 170 3.96 4.37 -5.92
CA ARG A 170 4.24 4.45 -7.35
C ARG A 170 5.03 5.69 -7.72
N ARG A 171 4.72 6.82 -7.08
CA ARG A 171 5.44 8.07 -7.28
C ARG A 171 6.88 7.92 -6.84
N CYS A 172 7.10 7.33 -5.67
CA CYS A 172 8.44 6.98 -5.25
C CYS A 172 9.10 6.10 -6.32
N LEU A 173 8.54 4.97 -6.72
CA LEU A 173 9.19 4.11 -7.71
C LEU A 173 9.53 4.79 -9.06
N SER A 174 8.79 5.82 -9.47
CA SER A 174 8.98 6.54 -10.73
C SER A 174 9.99 7.70 -10.66
N LEU A 175 10.32 8.19 -9.46
CA LEU A 175 11.13 9.40 -9.24
C LEU A 175 12.58 9.33 -9.79
N PRO A 176 13.29 8.19 -9.82
CA PRO A 176 14.67 8.15 -10.29
C PRO A 176 14.80 8.33 -11.81
N HIS A 177 13.75 8.04 -12.57
CA HIS A 177 13.81 7.96 -14.03
C HIS A 177 13.06 9.11 -14.74
N ILE A 178 12.26 9.89 -14.02
CA ILE A 178 11.35 10.88 -14.62
C ILE A 178 11.52 12.24 -13.93
N ARG A 179 12.02 13.22 -14.69
CA ARG A 179 12.16 14.62 -14.24
C ARG A 179 10.81 15.36 -14.09
N GLU A 180 9.76 14.88 -14.75
CA GLU A 180 8.44 15.51 -14.76
C GLU A 180 7.34 14.48 -14.48
N MET A 181 6.77 14.53 -13.27
CA MET A 181 5.57 13.76 -12.97
C MET A 181 4.33 14.44 -13.56
N PRO A 182 3.42 13.70 -14.19
CA PRO A 182 2.14 14.24 -14.60
C PRO A 182 1.32 14.64 -13.36
N SER A 183 1.09 15.93 -13.19
CA SER A 183 0.37 16.49 -12.03
C SER A 183 -1.15 16.38 -12.21
N GLY A 184 -1.85 16.27 -11.08
CA GLY A 184 -3.32 16.35 -10.98
C GLY A 184 -4.06 15.15 -11.57
N LEU A 185 -4.47 15.26 -12.83
CA LEU A 185 -5.45 14.38 -13.48
C LEU A 185 -4.98 12.92 -13.59
N PRO A 186 -3.73 12.61 -13.97
CA PRO A 186 -3.22 11.22 -14.00
C PRO A 186 -3.17 10.57 -12.62
N THR A 187 -2.92 11.36 -11.58
CA THR A 187 -2.98 10.87 -10.20
C THR A 187 -4.42 10.57 -9.81
N ALA A 188 -5.35 11.49 -10.07
CA ALA A 188 -6.76 11.30 -9.75
C ALA A 188 -7.35 10.07 -10.44
N ILE A 189 -7.05 9.86 -11.73
CA ILE A 189 -7.50 8.68 -12.49
C ILE A 189 -6.91 7.40 -11.92
N TYR A 190 -5.64 7.41 -11.50
CA TYR A 190 -5.03 6.24 -10.87
C TYR A 190 -5.66 5.93 -9.50
N ILE A 191 -5.93 6.95 -8.68
CA ILE A 191 -6.65 6.78 -7.39
C ILE A 191 -8.02 6.18 -7.64
N LEU A 192 -8.78 6.75 -8.59
CA LEU A 192 -10.12 6.27 -8.93
C LEU A 192 -10.09 4.82 -9.38
N TYR A 193 -9.17 4.45 -10.28
CA TYR A 193 -8.95 3.07 -10.70
C TYR A 193 -8.72 2.13 -9.49
N LYS A 194 -7.86 2.52 -8.55
CA LYS A 194 -7.55 1.70 -7.36
C LYS A 194 -8.73 1.57 -6.42
N ILE A 195 -9.40 2.68 -6.08
CA ILE A 195 -10.61 2.65 -5.22
C ILE A 195 -11.66 1.75 -5.85
N CYS A 196 -12.00 1.98 -7.12
CA CYS A 196 -13.05 1.21 -7.79
C CYS A 196 -12.75 -0.29 -7.85
N THR A 197 -11.51 -0.68 -8.21
CA THR A 197 -11.14 -2.11 -8.31
C THR A 197 -11.01 -2.80 -6.95
N ILE A 198 -10.60 -2.09 -5.90
CA ILE A 198 -10.53 -2.64 -4.55
C ILE A 198 -11.94 -2.79 -3.97
N THR A 199 -12.79 -1.77 -4.11
CA THR A 199 -14.16 -1.79 -3.60
C THR A 199 -14.98 -2.91 -4.23
N SER A 200 -14.93 -3.07 -5.55
CA SER A 200 -15.65 -4.16 -6.23
C SER A 200 -15.20 -5.54 -5.76
N LEU A 201 -13.90 -5.76 -5.56
CA LEU A 201 -13.36 -7.04 -5.12
C LEU A 201 -13.71 -7.36 -3.67
N ILE A 202 -13.66 -6.37 -2.78
CA ILE A 202 -14.08 -6.54 -1.38
C ILE A 202 -15.57 -6.90 -1.32
N LEU A 203 -16.43 -6.20 -2.06
CA LEU A 203 -17.85 -6.53 -2.15
C LEU A 203 -18.07 -7.95 -2.69
N CYS A 204 -17.28 -8.39 -3.67
CA CYS A 204 -17.33 -9.76 -4.17
C CYS A 204 -16.97 -10.80 -3.10
N TYR A 205 -15.90 -10.57 -2.34
CA TYR A 205 -15.51 -11.45 -1.24
C TYR A 205 -16.54 -11.45 -0.12
N SER A 206 -17.14 -10.31 0.21
CA SER A 206 -18.23 -10.23 1.18
C SER A 206 -19.44 -11.06 0.75
N LEU A 207 -19.86 -10.98 -0.52
CA LEU A 207 -20.94 -11.81 -1.04
C LEU A 207 -20.60 -13.31 -0.98
N LEU A 208 -19.39 -13.70 -1.38
CA LEU A 208 -18.97 -15.09 -1.35
C LEU A 208 -18.87 -15.64 0.09
N LEU A 209 -18.47 -14.81 1.07
CA LEU A 209 -18.45 -15.20 2.49
C LEU A 209 -19.86 -15.39 3.06
N ILE A 210 -20.82 -14.55 2.65
CA ILE A 210 -22.23 -14.72 3.01
C ILE A 210 -22.79 -16.00 2.39
N LEU A 211 -22.38 -16.32 1.16
CA LEU A 211 -22.83 -17.52 0.46
C LEU A 211 -22.29 -18.81 1.10
N SER A 212 -21.02 -18.81 1.52
CA SER A 212 -20.38 -19.98 2.12
C SER A 212 -19.18 -19.60 2.98
N ILE A 213 -19.12 -20.15 4.19
CA ILE A 213 -17.96 -19.99 5.07
C ILE A 213 -16.70 -20.62 4.47
N TYR A 214 -16.82 -21.62 3.60
CA TYR A 214 -15.69 -22.25 2.91
C TYR A 214 -14.97 -21.30 1.95
N THR A 215 -15.57 -20.15 1.60
CA THR A 215 -14.90 -19.06 0.90
C THR A 215 -13.66 -18.57 1.67
N THR A 216 -13.64 -18.64 3.00
CA THR A 216 -12.45 -18.32 3.80
C THR A 216 -11.26 -19.21 3.41
N VAL A 217 -11.49 -20.50 3.16
CA VAL A 217 -10.46 -21.45 2.71
C VAL A 217 -10.01 -21.11 1.28
N ALA A 218 -10.93 -20.72 0.40
CA ALA A 218 -10.57 -20.27 -0.94
C ALA A 218 -9.70 -18.99 -0.90
N LEU A 219 -10.02 -18.04 -0.03
CA LEU A 219 -9.24 -16.81 0.16
C LEU A 219 -7.84 -17.10 0.74
N THR A 220 -7.72 -18.03 1.69
CA THR A 220 -6.40 -18.43 2.19
C THR A 220 -5.58 -19.14 1.12
N VAL A 221 -6.19 -19.97 0.28
CA VAL A 221 -5.52 -20.58 -0.88
C VAL A 221 -5.07 -19.52 -1.88
N LEU A 222 -5.91 -18.53 -2.21
CA LEU A 222 -5.51 -17.41 -3.09
C LEU A 222 -4.33 -16.63 -2.51
N TRP A 223 -4.33 -16.37 -1.21
CA TRP A 223 -3.21 -15.73 -0.52
C TRP A 223 -1.93 -16.56 -0.58
N LEU A 224 -2.02 -17.88 -0.37
CA LEU A 224 -0.88 -18.77 -0.48
C LEU A 224 -0.33 -18.80 -1.91
N LEU A 225 -1.19 -18.86 -2.93
CA LEU A 225 -0.77 -18.80 -4.33
C LEU A 225 -0.07 -17.48 -4.67
N ALA A 226 -0.60 -16.36 -4.19
CA ALA A 226 0.03 -15.05 -4.35
C ALA A 226 1.40 -15.00 -3.65
N THR A 227 1.53 -15.59 -2.47
CA THR A 227 2.79 -15.66 -1.71
C THR A 227 3.81 -16.61 -2.38
N ILE A 228 3.36 -17.72 -2.95
CA ILE A 228 4.22 -18.61 -3.73
C ILE A 228 4.71 -17.89 -4.98
N TRP A 229 3.83 -17.18 -5.68
CA TRP A 229 4.21 -16.36 -6.83
C TRP A 229 5.28 -15.32 -6.47
N THR A 230 5.11 -14.57 -5.37
CA THR A 230 6.11 -13.60 -4.91
C THR A 230 7.44 -14.28 -4.52
N HIS A 231 7.39 -15.51 -4.03
CA HIS A 231 8.57 -16.31 -3.76
C HIS A 231 9.32 -16.71 -5.04
N LEU A 232 8.59 -17.15 -6.07
CA LEU A 232 9.12 -17.50 -7.40
C LEU A 232 9.68 -16.29 -8.13
N LEU A 233 9.20 -15.08 -7.81
CA LEU A 233 9.76 -13.83 -8.32
C LEU A 233 11.15 -13.52 -7.73
N GLU A 234 11.63 -14.27 -6.74
CA GLU A 234 12.95 -14.10 -6.11
C GLU A 234 13.26 -12.65 -5.67
N THR A 235 12.32 -12.02 -4.95
CA THR A 235 12.54 -10.66 -4.42
C THR A 235 13.72 -10.62 -3.46
N LYS A 236 14.54 -9.56 -3.52
CA LYS A 236 15.68 -9.32 -2.62
C LYS A 236 15.55 -7.95 -1.96
N PHE A 237 14.44 -7.75 -1.23
CA PHE A 237 14.12 -6.44 -0.65
C PHE A 237 14.68 -6.27 0.77
N CYS A 238 14.76 -7.33 1.55
CA CYS A 238 15.17 -7.30 2.95
C CYS A 238 16.53 -7.96 3.17
N SER A 239 17.29 -7.43 4.13
CA SER A 239 18.64 -7.90 4.50
C SER A 239 18.63 -9.31 5.12
N GLY A 240 17.57 -9.65 5.84
CA GLY A 240 17.42 -10.92 6.56
C GLY A 240 16.42 -11.88 5.90
N ARG A 241 16.73 -13.18 5.93
CA ARG A 241 15.88 -14.24 5.33
C ARG A 241 14.46 -14.30 5.91
N SER A 242 14.32 -14.13 7.23
CA SER A 242 13.01 -14.11 7.91
C SER A 242 12.18 -12.88 7.51
N LEU A 243 12.83 -11.71 7.42
CA LEU A 243 12.19 -10.45 7.04
C LEU A 243 11.75 -10.46 5.57
N GLU A 244 12.54 -11.07 4.69
CA GLU A 244 12.17 -11.27 3.28
C GLU A 244 10.97 -12.22 3.13
N PHE A 245 10.91 -13.28 3.95
CA PHE A 245 9.75 -14.16 3.97
C PHE A 245 8.48 -13.43 4.42
N LEU A 246 8.57 -12.64 5.52
CA LEU A 246 7.47 -11.80 5.98
C LEU A 246 7.05 -10.80 4.90
N TYR A 247 8.01 -10.17 4.22
CA TYR A 247 7.76 -9.24 3.11
C TYR A 247 6.93 -9.90 2.01
N ARG A 248 7.36 -11.08 1.54
CA ARG A 248 6.66 -11.85 0.49
C ARG A 248 5.25 -12.26 0.92
N ALA A 249 5.04 -12.61 2.19
CA ALA A 249 3.73 -12.95 2.73
C ALA A 249 2.78 -11.73 2.78
N VAL A 250 3.28 -10.56 3.18
CA VAL A 250 2.50 -9.30 3.20
C VAL A 250 2.19 -8.85 1.78
N VAL A 251 3.13 -8.94 0.85
CA VAL A 251 2.87 -8.68 -0.57
C VAL A 251 1.83 -9.67 -1.12
N GLY A 252 1.87 -10.93 -0.68
CA GLY A 252 0.83 -11.92 -0.97
C GLY A 252 -0.55 -11.45 -0.52
N VAL A 253 -0.68 -10.88 0.69
CA VAL A 253 -1.94 -10.28 1.19
C VAL A 253 -2.36 -9.11 0.29
N ILE A 254 -1.45 -8.19 -0.04
CA ILE A 254 -1.79 -7.06 -0.91
C ILE A 254 -2.32 -7.57 -2.27
N LEU A 255 -1.66 -8.58 -2.83
CA LEU A 255 -2.03 -9.20 -4.10
C LEU A 255 -3.36 -9.97 -4.06
N THR A 256 -3.96 -10.27 -2.91
CA THR A 256 -5.32 -10.83 -2.91
C THR A 256 -6.39 -9.75 -3.11
N PHE A 257 -6.06 -8.48 -2.86
CA PHE A 257 -6.98 -7.35 -2.91
C PHE A 257 -6.71 -6.37 -4.06
N THR A 258 -5.45 -6.16 -4.43
CA THR A 258 -5.09 -5.28 -5.55
C THR A 258 -3.81 -5.74 -6.25
N PHE A 259 -3.72 -5.44 -7.56
CA PHE A 259 -2.46 -5.62 -8.26
C PHE A 259 -1.40 -4.67 -7.69
N PHE A 260 -0.31 -5.24 -7.19
CA PHE A 260 0.85 -4.51 -6.70
C PHE A 260 2.08 -4.91 -7.50
N ASN A 261 2.82 -3.93 -8.04
CA ASN A 261 4.00 -4.20 -8.84
C ASN A 261 5.19 -4.51 -7.92
N VAL A 262 5.49 -5.81 -7.77
CA VAL A 262 6.50 -6.34 -6.85
C VAL A 262 7.95 -6.16 -7.35
N LYS A 263 8.18 -5.95 -8.65
CA LYS A 263 9.55 -5.87 -9.24
C LYS A 263 9.82 -4.61 -10.06
N GLY A 264 8.86 -3.69 -10.15
CA GLY A 264 8.99 -2.42 -10.88
C GLY A 264 9.20 -2.50 -12.40
N GLN A 265 9.41 -3.67 -13.00
CA GLN A 265 9.70 -3.87 -14.43
C GLN A 265 8.46 -4.29 -15.25
N ASP A 266 8.65 -4.81 -16.48
CA ASP A 266 7.62 -5.19 -17.49
C ASP A 266 6.57 -6.16 -16.95
N THR A 267 5.63 -5.59 -16.20
CA THR A 267 4.55 -6.28 -15.50
C THR A 267 3.30 -6.40 -16.34
N LYS A 268 3.37 -6.12 -17.66
CA LYS A 268 2.20 -6.18 -18.55
C LYS A 268 1.51 -7.54 -18.46
N VAL A 269 2.28 -8.62 -18.58
CA VAL A 269 1.73 -9.99 -18.51
C VAL A 269 1.13 -10.26 -17.13
N ALA A 270 1.88 -10.02 -16.05
CA ALA A 270 1.39 -10.24 -14.68
C ALA A 270 0.14 -9.42 -14.36
N MET A 271 0.09 -8.16 -14.81
CA MET A 271 -1.05 -7.27 -14.66
C MET A 271 -2.26 -7.75 -15.46
N THR A 272 -2.07 -8.13 -16.72
CA THR A 272 -3.15 -8.69 -17.55
C THR A 272 -3.70 -9.97 -16.93
N THR A 273 -2.83 -10.90 -16.52
CA THR A 273 -3.23 -12.12 -15.81
C THR A 273 -4.03 -11.82 -14.56
N TYR A 274 -3.57 -10.90 -13.71
CA TYR A 274 -4.29 -10.47 -12.51
C TYR A 274 -5.69 -9.96 -12.83
N TYR A 275 -5.81 -9.04 -13.81
CA TYR A 275 -7.09 -8.43 -14.14
C TYR A 275 -8.06 -9.40 -14.81
N ILE A 276 -7.58 -10.43 -15.50
CA ILE A 276 -8.40 -11.56 -15.98
C ILE A 276 -9.02 -12.29 -14.78
N PHE A 277 -8.22 -12.73 -13.80
CA PHE A 277 -8.74 -13.41 -12.61
C PHE A 277 -9.70 -12.51 -11.82
N TYR A 278 -9.37 -11.23 -11.66
CA TYR A 278 -10.25 -10.24 -11.04
C TYR A 278 -11.60 -10.14 -11.76
N THR A 279 -11.64 -10.08 -13.09
CA THR A 279 -12.91 -10.04 -13.84
C THR A 279 -13.73 -11.30 -13.65
N ILE A 280 -13.08 -12.48 -13.64
CA ILE A 280 -13.74 -13.75 -13.37
C ILE A 280 -14.39 -13.73 -11.99
N ILE A 281 -13.67 -13.33 -10.94
CA ILE A 281 -14.21 -13.25 -9.57
C ILE A 281 -15.39 -12.27 -9.50
N ASN A 282 -15.30 -11.12 -10.17
CA ASN A 282 -16.33 -10.08 -10.16
C ASN A 282 -17.63 -10.50 -10.86
N ILE A 283 -17.54 -11.38 -11.86
CA ILE A 283 -18.72 -11.94 -12.53
C ILE A 283 -19.24 -13.13 -11.72
N MET A 284 -18.36 -14.03 -11.30
CA MET A 284 -18.72 -15.26 -10.58
C MET A 284 -19.43 -15.00 -9.25
N SER A 285 -18.99 -14.00 -8.47
CA SER A 285 -19.56 -13.72 -7.14
C SER A 285 -21.07 -13.40 -7.17
N PRO A 286 -21.54 -12.34 -7.87
CA PRO A 286 -22.97 -12.05 -7.96
C PRO A 286 -23.75 -13.15 -8.71
N SER A 287 -23.16 -13.79 -9.74
CA SER A 287 -23.82 -14.90 -10.45
C SER A 287 -24.07 -16.11 -9.55
N LEU A 288 -23.07 -16.55 -8.77
CA LEU A 288 -23.23 -17.65 -7.82
C LEU A 288 -24.26 -17.31 -6.74
N MET A 289 -24.26 -16.08 -6.24
CA MET A 289 -25.27 -15.62 -5.28
C MET A 289 -26.67 -15.67 -5.87
N ALA A 290 -26.86 -15.21 -7.11
CA ALA A 290 -28.15 -15.26 -7.79
C ALA A 290 -28.64 -16.69 -8.05
N LEU A 291 -27.74 -17.61 -8.42
CA LEU A 291 -28.09 -19.01 -8.71
C LEU A 291 -28.40 -19.83 -7.46
N LEU A 292 -27.62 -19.68 -6.39
CA LEU A 292 -27.72 -20.51 -5.20
C LEU A 292 -28.72 -19.98 -4.16
N LYS A 293 -29.07 -18.68 -4.23
CA LYS A 293 -30.04 -18.03 -3.34
C LYS A 293 -31.06 -17.22 -4.14
N PRO A 294 -31.89 -17.87 -4.99
CA PRO A 294 -32.87 -17.19 -5.84
C PRO A 294 -33.90 -16.39 -5.02
N GLU A 295 -34.18 -16.80 -3.78
CA GLU A 295 -35.06 -16.08 -2.85
C GLU A 295 -34.56 -14.66 -2.51
N LEU A 296 -33.24 -14.43 -2.57
CA LEU A 296 -32.63 -13.13 -2.26
C LEU A 296 -32.51 -12.24 -3.52
N GLN A 297 -32.82 -12.78 -4.71
CA GLN A 297 -32.67 -12.11 -6.00
C GLN A 297 -33.58 -10.88 -6.14
N THR A 298 -34.75 -10.88 -5.50
CA THR A 298 -35.69 -9.75 -5.48
C THR A 298 -35.36 -8.71 -4.41
N SER A 299 -34.37 -8.97 -3.56
CA SER A 299 -33.92 -8.01 -2.57
C SER A 299 -33.27 -6.82 -3.27
N THR A 300 -33.84 -5.63 -3.04
CA THR A 300 -33.30 -4.35 -3.53
C THR A 300 -31.84 -4.16 -3.13
N LEU A 301 -31.46 -4.68 -1.95
CA LEU A 301 -30.10 -4.67 -1.43
C LEU A 301 -29.15 -5.50 -2.33
N LEU A 302 -29.51 -6.74 -2.69
CA LEU A 302 -28.65 -7.60 -3.51
C LEU A 302 -28.48 -7.04 -4.93
N LEU A 303 -29.57 -6.49 -5.50
CA LEU A 303 -29.52 -5.81 -6.79
C LEU A 303 -28.60 -4.57 -6.74
N THR A 304 -28.70 -3.79 -5.66
CA THR A 304 -27.86 -2.60 -5.45
C THR A 304 -26.38 -2.98 -5.32
N ILE A 305 -26.05 -4.00 -4.52
CA ILE A 305 -24.67 -4.47 -4.37
C ILE A 305 -24.13 -5.03 -5.68
N SER A 306 -24.92 -5.82 -6.41
CA SER A 306 -24.51 -6.38 -7.71
C SER A 306 -24.29 -5.28 -8.76
N GLY A 307 -25.18 -4.27 -8.78
CA GLY A 307 -25.02 -3.08 -9.61
C GLY A 307 -23.78 -2.27 -9.25
N LEU A 308 -23.49 -2.12 -7.95
CA LEU A 308 -22.30 -1.43 -7.46
C LEU A 308 -21.01 -2.19 -7.83
N ILE A 309 -20.98 -3.52 -7.67
CA ILE A 309 -19.86 -4.37 -8.09
C ILE A 309 -19.59 -4.19 -9.59
N CYS A 310 -20.64 -4.31 -10.41
CA CYS A 310 -20.54 -4.17 -11.86
C CYS A 310 -20.06 -2.75 -12.24
N GLY A 311 -20.68 -1.71 -11.69
CA GLY A 311 -20.34 -0.31 -11.94
C GLY A 311 -18.91 0.03 -11.54
N CYS A 312 -18.48 -0.33 -10.32
CA CYS A 312 -17.11 -0.15 -9.86
C CYS A 312 -16.11 -0.95 -10.69
N SER A 313 -16.44 -2.18 -11.09
CA SER A 313 -15.53 -3.00 -11.90
C SER A 313 -15.32 -2.42 -13.30
N VAL A 314 -16.40 -2.03 -13.99
CA VAL A 314 -16.33 -1.41 -15.32
C VAL A 314 -15.60 -0.06 -15.24
N LEU A 315 -15.97 0.80 -14.29
CA LEU A 315 -15.33 2.10 -14.11
C LEU A 315 -13.83 1.94 -13.79
N GLY A 316 -13.49 1.03 -12.88
CA GLY A 316 -12.10 0.75 -12.49
C GLY A 316 -11.24 0.26 -13.65
N LEU A 317 -11.75 -0.67 -14.46
CA LEU A 317 -11.05 -1.17 -15.66
C LEU A 317 -10.95 -0.11 -16.76
N ALA A 318 -11.99 0.70 -16.96
CA ALA A 318 -11.95 1.81 -17.91
C ALA A 318 -10.88 2.85 -17.49
N CYS A 319 -10.84 3.21 -16.20
CA CYS A 319 -9.80 4.08 -15.65
C CYS A 319 -8.41 3.44 -15.76
N LEU A 320 -8.27 2.13 -15.55
CA LEU A 320 -7.00 1.41 -15.75
C LEU A 320 -6.52 1.54 -17.20
N ILE A 321 -7.38 1.24 -18.18
CA ILE A 321 -7.04 1.32 -19.61
C ILE A 321 -6.70 2.76 -19.98
N LEU A 322 -7.54 3.72 -19.61
CA LEU A 322 -7.30 5.15 -19.84
C LEU A 322 -5.95 5.58 -19.26
N TYR A 323 -5.66 5.14 -18.04
CA TYR A 323 -4.41 5.41 -17.35
C TYR A 323 -3.22 4.88 -18.15
N TYR A 324 -3.22 3.59 -18.53
CA TYR A 324 -2.07 2.97 -19.21
C TYR A 324 -1.90 3.37 -20.67
N VAL A 325 -2.98 3.72 -21.38
CA VAL A 325 -2.92 4.12 -22.78
C VAL A 325 -2.50 5.58 -22.93
N GLN A 326 -3.04 6.49 -22.12
CA GLN A 326 -2.90 7.94 -22.34
C GLN A 326 -2.02 8.63 -21.30
N LEU A 327 -1.97 8.14 -20.06
CA LEU A 327 -1.44 8.89 -18.91
C LEU A 327 -0.25 8.22 -18.22
N HIS A 328 0.07 6.98 -18.61
CA HIS A 328 1.23 6.28 -18.11
C HIS A 328 2.46 6.84 -18.84
N PRO A 329 3.41 7.45 -18.12
CA PRO A 329 4.63 7.93 -18.75
C PRO A 329 5.32 6.75 -19.44
N ARG A 330 5.42 6.79 -20.77
CA ARG A 330 6.22 5.80 -21.51
C ARG A 330 7.65 5.94 -21.03
N ARG A 331 8.27 4.82 -20.63
CA ARG A 331 9.72 4.82 -20.34
C ARG A 331 10.42 5.26 -21.62
N VAL A 332 10.97 6.47 -21.62
CA VAL A 332 12.07 6.78 -22.51
C VAL A 332 13.22 5.95 -21.96
N GLN A 333 13.48 4.83 -22.62
CA GLN A 333 14.63 3.99 -22.36
C GLN A 333 15.85 4.78 -22.83
N ARG A 334 16.33 5.69 -21.99
CA ARG A 334 17.69 6.17 -22.11
C ARG A 334 18.55 5.07 -21.53
N GLU A 335 19.36 4.48 -22.38
CA GLU A 335 20.51 3.66 -21.97
C GLU A 335 21.19 4.34 -20.78
N GLU A 336 21.66 3.51 -19.86
CA GLU A 336 22.54 3.91 -18.78
C GLU A 336 23.76 4.61 -19.42
N ASP A 337 23.70 5.93 -19.56
CA ASP A 337 24.88 6.73 -19.82
C ASP A 337 25.61 6.77 -18.47
N GLU A 338 26.39 5.72 -18.23
CA GLU A 338 27.33 5.58 -17.12
C GLU A 338 28.36 6.71 -17.19
N VAL A 339 27.99 7.88 -16.68
CA VAL A 339 28.95 8.93 -16.36
C VAL A 339 28.55 9.60 -15.05
N ASP A 340 28.50 8.82 -13.97
CA ASP A 340 28.59 9.33 -12.60
C ASP A 340 29.37 8.31 -11.76
N ASP A 341 30.66 8.61 -11.59
CA ASP A 341 31.62 8.24 -10.52
C ASP A 341 31.33 6.95 -9.70
N PRO A 342 32.28 6.00 -9.55
CA PRO A 342 32.14 4.80 -8.70
C PRO A 342 32.15 5.13 -7.19
N GLY A 343 31.28 6.04 -6.76
CA GLY A 343 30.98 6.34 -5.38
C GLY A 343 30.16 5.22 -4.76
N LYS A 344 30.62 4.72 -3.61
CA LYS A 344 30.01 3.61 -2.84
C LYS A 344 28.49 3.79 -2.69
N GLU A 345 27.73 2.72 -2.97
CA GLU A 345 26.26 2.69 -2.98
C GLU A 345 25.70 2.48 -1.56
N THR A 346 24.72 3.28 -1.12
CA THR A 346 24.07 3.12 0.21
C THR A 346 23.24 1.83 0.24
N LYS A 347 23.07 1.19 1.41
CA LYS A 347 22.20 0.02 1.60
C LYS A 347 20.75 0.29 1.19
N SER A 348 20.25 1.50 1.43
CA SER A 348 18.91 1.92 1.01
C SER A 348 18.76 2.07 -0.51
N LEU A 349 19.78 2.61 -1.19
CA LEU A 349 19.82 2.66 -2.65
C LEU A 349 19.99 1.27 -3.25
N ALA A 350 20.86 0.45 -2.68
CA ALA A 350 21.03 -0.95 -3.08
C ALA A 350 19.72 -1.74 -2.91
N ARG A 351 18.93 -1.46 -1.86
CA ARG A 351 17.60 -2.05 -1.65
C ARG A 351 16.65 -1.73 -2.81
N ILE A 352 16.55 -0.46 -3.17
CA ILE A 352 15.68 0.00 -4.27
C ILE A 352 16.22 -0.47 -5.62
N LYS A 353 17.54 -0.50 -5.81
CA LYS A 353 18.17 -1.02 -7.04
C LYS A 353 17.98 -2.53 -7.18
N ASN A 354 18.10 -3.30 -6.09
CA ASN A 354 17.80 -4.73 -6.07
C ASN A 354 16.32 -5.01 -6.29
N PHE A 355 15.44 -4.11 -5.84
CA PHE A 355 14.01 -4.15 -6.14
C PHE A 355 13.69 -3.90 -7.62
N LEU A 356 14.53 -3.11 -8.29
CA LEU A 356 14.37 -2.69 -9.69
C LEU A 356 15.21 -3.50 -10.70
N LYS A 357 16.12 -4.38 -10.26
CA LYS A 357 16.96 -5.23 -11.11
C LYS A 357 16.22 -6.54 -11.50
N PRO A 358 16.50 -7.11 -12.69
CA PRO A 358 15.80 -8.28 -13.23
C PRO A 358 15.87 -9.52 -12.32
#